data_AF-A0A8S3JHE5-F1
#
_entry.id   AF-A0A8S3JHE5-F1
#
_cell.length_a   1.000
_cell.length_b   1.000
_cell.length_c   1.000
_cell.angle_alpha   90.00
_cell.angle_beta   90.00
_cell.angle_gamma   90.00
#
_symmetry.space_group_name_H-M   'P 1'
#
loop_
_entity.id
_entity.type
_entity.pdbx_description
1 polymer ?
#
loop_
_entity_poly.entity_id
_entity_poly.type
_entity_poly.pdbx_seq_one_letter_code
_entity_poly.pdbx_strand_id
1 'polypeptide(L)'
;IFARYTSGIGRTCIHTATIEQSNVISLTIHRPKHFSFQPGDYVSINLPRVALYEFHPFTISSAPEETDFIRVHIQAVGNWTKRVYKRFDEMSDEEARENQVKISRADIHPQEFAAHVQNLEQIEIVEVEVERIENFPTESNAKEGKREPIFIKGPYSSCARYVFDCKHVVLIGGGIGVTPYASILSSLMAQFRASSI
;
A
#
# COMPACT_ATOMS: atom_id res chain seq x y z
N ILE A 1 15.21 -17.41 18.39
CA ILE A 1 14.92 -15.96 18.43
C ILE A 1 13.57 -15.75 17.73
N PHE A 2 12.47 -15.89 18.46
CA PHE A 2 11.11 -15.70 17.91
C PHE A 2 10.63 -14.33 18.36
N ALA A 3 10.66 -13.34 17.47
CA ALA A 3 9.97 -12.08 17.71
C ALA A 3 8.46 -12.34 17.62
N ARG A 4 7.84 -12.60 18.78
CA ARG A 4 6.38 -12.58 18.94
C ARG A 4 5.93 -11.13 18.72
N TYR A 5 5.33 -10.86 17.56
CA TYR A 5 4.56 -9.64 17.38
C TYR A 5 3.39 -9.67 18.36
N THR A 6 3.20 -8.60 19.12
CA THR A 6 1.97 -8.36 19.87
C THR A 6 0.90 -8.04 18.84
N SER A 7 -0.16 -8.85 18.78
CA SER A 7 -1.31 -8.64 17.90
C SER A 7 -1.97 -7.29 18.22
N GLY A 8 -1.46 -6.21 17.63
CA GLY A 8 -1.91 -4.84 17.79
C GLY A 8 -2.53 -4.29 16.51
N ILE A 9 -3.37 -3.28 16.65
CA ILE A 9 -3.89 -2.51 15.51
C ILE A 9 -2.76 -1.60 15.02
N GLY A 10 -2.22 -1.87 13.83
CA GLY A 10 -1.26 -1.01 13.18
C GLY A 10 -1.95 0.04 12.31
N ARG A 11 -1.68 1.32 12.56
CA ARG A 11 -2.05 2.40 11.63
C ARG A 11 -0.98 2.51 10.55
N THR A 12 -1.40 2.53 9.29
CA THR A 12 -0.51 2.73 8.14
C THR A 12 -1.26 3.50 7.03
N CYS A 13 -0.68 3.60 5.84
CA CYS A 13 -1.27 4.27 4.69
C CYS A 13 -1.15 3.45 3.41
N ILE A 14 -2.10 3.67 2.50
CA ILE A 14 -2.08 3.10 1.16
C ILE A 14 -1.01 3.82 0.35
N HIS A 15 -0.13 3.05 -0.29
CA HIS A 15 0.88 3.54 -1.21
C HIS A 15 0.28 3.72 -2.61
N THR A 16 -0.34 2.67 -3.14
CA THR A 16 -1.04 2.69 -4.42
C THR A 16 -2.28 1.80 -4.38
N ALA A 17 -3.26 2.15 -5.20
CA ALA A 17 -4.45 1.37 -5.45
C ALA A 17 -4.64 1.23 -6.96
N THR A 18 -4.72 0.00 -7.45
CA THR A 18 -4.86 -0.29 -8.87
C THR A 18 -6.17 -1.03 -9.10
N ILE A 19 -6.99 -0.49 -9.99
CA ILE A 19 -8.21 -1.15 -10.45
C ILE A 19 -7.81 -2.19 -11.51
N GLU A 20 -8.17 -3.43 -11.24
CA GLU A 20 -7.87 -4.59 -12.08
C GLU A 20 -9.13 -5.10 -12.78
N GLN A 21 -8.95 -6.04 -13.70
CA GLN A 21 -10.07 -6.69 -14.39
C GLN A 21 -11.01 -7.41 -13.40
N SER A 22 -12.26 -7.63 -13.83
CA SER A 22 -13.27 -8.38 -13.06
C SER A 22 -13.65 -7.77 -11.69
N ASN A 23 -13.66 -6.44 -11.61
CA ASN A 23 -13.99 -5.68 -10.40
C ASN A 23 -13.11 -6.04 -9.20
N VAL A 24 -11.82 -6.26 -9.45
CA VAL A 24 -10.82 -6.47 -8.41
C VAL A 24 -10.04 -5.17 -8.22
N ILE A 25 -9.72 -4.86 -6.96
CA ILE A 25 -8.79 -3.78 -6.62
C ILE A 25 -7.57 -4.37 -5.91
N SER A 26 -6.39 -3.98 -6.37
CA SER A 26 -5.11 -4.30 -5.76
C SER A 26 -4.66 -3.12 -4.91
N LEU A 27 -4.53 -3.33 -3.60
CA LEU A 27 -4.05 -2.32 -2.67
C LEU A 27 -2.62 -2.66 -2.25
N THR A 28 -1.68 -1.76 -2.56
CA THR A 28 -0.32 -1.80 -2.03
C THR A 28 -0.25 -0.88 -0.83
N ILE A 29 0.07 -1.44 0.33
CA ILE A 29 -0.03 -0.77 1.63
C ILE A 29 1.34 -0.75 2.28
N HIS A 30 1.74 0.38 2.88
CA HIS A 30 2.98 0.43 3.64
C HIS A 30 2.98 -0.61 4.75
N ARG A 31 4.01 -1.46 4.78
CA ARG A 31 4.14 -2.51 5.78
C ARG A 31 4.40 -1.88 7.16
N PRO A 32 3.56 -2.15 8.18
CA PRO A 32 3.79 -1.59 9.50
C PRO A 32 5.15 -2.02 10.07
N LYS A 33 5.77 -1.16 10.90
CA LYS A 33 7.03 -1.49 11.56
C LYS A 33 6.87 -2.77 12.40
N HIS A 34 7.86 -3.65 12.31
CA HIS A 34 7.88 -4.96 12.99
C HIS A 34 6.73 -5.91 12.59
N PHE A 35 6.03 -5.66 11.48
CA PHE A 35 5.03 -6.58 10.96
C PHE A 35 5.70 -7.76 10.24
N SER A 36 5.61 -8.96 10.78
CA SER A 36 6.15 -10.18 10.17
C SER A 36 5.04 -11.19 9.93
N PHE A 37 4.92 -11.67 8.69
CA PHE A 37 3.91 -12.64 8.25
C PHE A 37 4.59 -13.78 7.47
N GLN A 38 3.87 -14.88 7.28
CA GLN A 38 4.29 -15.98 6.42
C GLN A 38 3.41 -16.07 5.17
N PRO A 39 3.89 -16.68 4.09
CA PRO A 39 3.13 -16.77 2.85
C PRO A 39 1.80 -17.50 3.08
N GLY A 40 0.72 -16.94 2.53
CA GLY A 40 -0.65 -17.44 2.72
C GLY A 40 -1.36 -16.90 3.97
N ASP A 41 -0.71 -16.11 4.82
CA ASP A 41 -1.37 -15.39 5.91
C ASP A 41 -2.36 -14.35 5.40
N TYR A 42 -3.28 -13.94 6.26
CA TYR A 42 -4.24 -12.88 5.99
C TYR A 42 -4.21 -11.80 7.06
N VAL A 43 -4.75 -10.63 6.71
CA VAL A 43 -4.91 -9.48 7.60
C VAL A 43 -6.37 -9.08 7.66
N SER A 44 -6.75 -8.38 8.74
CA SER A 44 -8.02 -7.69 8.77
C SER A 44 -7.81 -6.20 8.58
N ILE A 45 -8.50 -5.64 7.59
CA ILE A 45 -8.32 -4.26 7.12
C ILE A 45 -9.54 -3.43 7.51
N ASN A 46 -9.30 -2.21 7.99
CA ASN A 46 -10.30 -1.18 8.13
C ASN A 46 -9.88 0.07 7.34
N LEU A 47 -10.83 0.62 6.60
CA LEU A 47 -10.70 1.86 5.83
C LEU A 47 -11.68 2.90 6.41
N PRO A 48 -11.23 3.81 7.30
CA PRO A 48 -12.09 4.77 7.98
C PRO A 48 -12.91 5.66 7.04
N ARG A 49 -12.36 5.96 5.86
CA ARG A 49 -13.04 6.75 4.81
C ARG A 49 -14.18 5.99 4.13
N VAL A 50 -14.28 4.68 4.31
CA VAL A 50 -15.33 3.80 3.74
C VAL A 50 -16.28 3.28 4.82
N ALA A 51 -15.74 2.89 5.98
CA ALA A 51 -16.49 2.50 7.17
C ALA A 51 -15.61 2.64 8.41
N LEU A 52 -16.05 3.39 9.42
CA LEU A 52 -15.25 3.72 10.60
C LEU A 52 -14.91 2.51 11.48
N TYR A 53 -15.81 1.52 11.58
CA TYR A 53 -15.70 0.45 12.58
C TYR A 53 -15.74 -0.97 12.01
N GLU A 54 -15.69 -1.11 10.68
CA GLU A 54 -15.76 -2.42 10.02
C GLU A 54 -14.36 -2.92 9.65
N PHE A 55 -14.00 -4.10 10.15
CA PHE A 55 -12.75 -4.79 9.84
C PHE A 55 -13.06 -6.01 8.96
N HIS A 56 -12.43 -6.11 7.79
CA HIS A 56 -12.69 -7.16 6.81
C HIS A 56 -11.42 -7.97 6.51
N PRO A 57 -11.48 -9.31 6.47
CA PRO A 57 -10.32 -10.16 6.29
C PRO A 57 -9.91 -10.28 4.80
N PHE A 58 -8.61 -10.16 4.51
CA PHE A 58 -8.03 -10.35 3.18
C PHE A 58 -6.67 -11.03 3.25
N THR A 59 -6.45 -12.01 2.38
CA THR A 59 -5.16 -12.69 2.26
C THR A 59 -4.10 -11.73 1.71
N ILE A 60 -2.90 -11.78 2.32
CA ILE A 60 -1.75 -11.06 1.78
C ILE A 60 -1.30 -11.80 0.53
N SER A 61 -1.27 -11.09 -0.61
CA SER A 61 -0.80 -11.61 -1.90
C SER A 61 0.69 -11.40 -2.15
N SER A 62 1.33 -10.45 -1.47
CA SER A 62 2.77 -10.25 -1.58
C SER A 62 3.54 -11.31 -0.79
N ALA A 63 4.81 -11.48 -1.14
CA ALA A 63 5.72 -12.36 -0.42
C ALA A 63 6.28 -11.64 0.84
N PRO A 64 6.60 -12.37 1.93
CA PRO A 64 7.18 -11.77 3.13
C PRO A 64 8.58 -11.18 2.92
N GLU A 65 9.27 -11.59 1.85
CA GLU A 65 10.54 -11.03 1.40
C GLU A 65 10.40 -9.59 0.88
N GLU A 66 9.19 -9.13 0.52
CA GLU A 66 8.90 -7.73 0.22
C GLU A 66 8.78 -6.93 1.54
N THR A 67 9.77 -6.08 1.83
CA THR A 67 9.93 -5.45 3.17
C THR A 67 9.16 -4.15 3.34
N ASP A 68 8.91 -3.42 2.26
CA ASP A 68 8.37 -2.05 2.35
C ASP A 68 6.84 -2.03 2.30
N PHE A 69 6.26 -3.02 1.63
CA PHE A 69 4.84 -3.07 1.33
C PHE A 69 4.24 -4.43 1.57
N ILE A 70 2.95 -4.44 1.86
CA ILE A 70 2.09 -5.61 1.75
C ILE A 70 1.02 -5.34 0.70
N ARG A 71 0.70 -6.36 -0.09
CA ARG A 71 -0.33 -6.25 -1.14
C ARG A 71 -1.51 -7.14 -0.83
N VAL A 72 -2.72 -6.63 -1.02
CA VAL A 72 -3.96 -7.40 -0.95
C VAL A 72 -4.78 -7.21 -2.24
N HIS A 73 -5.49 -8.25 -2.64
CA HIS A 73 -6.44 -8.19 -3.75
C HIS A 73 -7.85 -8.36 -3.22
N ILE A 74 -8.75 -7.44 -3.57
CA ILE A 74 -10.11 -7.37 -3.06
C ILE A 74 -11.07 -7.38 -4.23
N GLN A 75 -11.95 -8.38 -4.30
CA GLN A 75 -13.02 -8.42 -5.29
C GLN A 75 -14.26 -7.66 -4.78
N ALA A 76 -14.84 -6.81 -5.62
CA ALA A 76 -15.99 -5.95 -5.28
C ALA A 76 -17.33 -6.71 -5.31
N VAL A 77 -17.51 -7.69 -4.42
CA VAL A 77 -18.73 -8.53 -4.37
C VAL A 77 -19.73 -8.08 -3.30
N GLY A 78 -19.24 -7.72 -2.11
CA GLY A 78 -20.06 -7.30 -0.96
C GLY A 78 -20.23 -5.78 -0.86
N ASN A 79 -21.09 -5.34 0.06
CA ASN A 79 -21.40 -3.92 0.26
C ASN A 79 -20.15 -3.10 0.59
N TRP A 80 -19.33 -3.56 1.54
CA TRP A 80 -18.10 -2.87 1.91
C TRP A 80 -17.08 -2.85 0.77
N THR A 81 -16.80 -4.01 0.15
CA THR A 81 -15.82 -4.12 -0.94
C THR A 81 -16.21 -3.30 -2.18
N LYS A 82 -17.51 -3.16 -2.47
CA LYS A 82 -18.01 -2.29 -3.54
C LYS A 82 -17.78 -0.81 -3.23
N ARG A 83 -17.98 -0.38 -1.97
CA ARG A 83 -17.66 0.99 -1.55
C ARG A 83 -16.16 1.27 -1.61
N VAL A 84 -15.33 0.31 -1.23
CA VAL A 84 -13.87 0.40 -1.39
C VAL A 84 -13.52 0.61 -2.86
N TYR A 85 -13.98 -0.28 -3.74
CA TYR A 85 -13.73 -0.17 -5.18
C TYR A 85 -14.12 1.20 -5.73
N LYS A 86 -15.37 1.62 -5.51
CA LYS A 86 -15.89 2.92 -5.96
C LYS A 86 -15.03 4.10 -5.45
N ARG A 87 -14.59 4.07 -4.20
CA ARG A 87 -13.78 5.15 -3.61
C ARG A 87 -12.44 5.35 -4.32
N PHE A 88 -11.80 4.28 -4.77
CA PHE A 88 -10.51 4.35 -5.48
C PHE A 88 -10.70 4.61 -6.98
N ASP A 89 -11.78 4.10 -7.58
CA ASP A 89 -12.19 4.41 -8.95
C ASP A 89 -12.44 5.93 -9.14
N GLU A 90 -13.17 6.55 -8.20
CA GLU A 90 -13.41 8.00 -8.20
C GLU A 90 -12.11 8.82 -7.98
N MET A 91 -11.11 8.27 -7.26
CA MET A 91 -9.82 8.96 -7.10
C MET A 91 -8.98 8.92 -8.37
N SER A 92 -8.95 7.79 -9.07
CA SER A 92 -8.24 7.71 -10.35
C SER A 92 -8.82 8.68 -11.38
N ASP A 93 -10.15 8.85 -11.40
CA ASP A 93 -10.81 9.81 -12.27
C ASP A 93 -10.44 11.26 -11.94
N GLU A 94 -10.39 11.61 -10.65
CA GLU A 94 -10.05 12.96 -10.21
C GLU A 94 -8.57 13.29 -10.50
N GLU A 95 -7.66 12.35 -10.27
CA GLU A 95 -6.25 12.50 -10.60
C GLU A 95 -6.05 12.67 -12.12
N ALA A 96 -6.80 11.92 -12.95
CA ALA A 96 -6.76 12.06 -14.40
C ALA A 96 -7.25 13.44 -14.86
N ARG A 97 -8.34 13.96 -14.26
CA ARG A 97 -8.87 15.30 -14.54
C ARG A 97 -7.90 16.40 -14.13
N GLU A 98 -7.33 16.32 -12.92
CA GLU A 98 -6.37 17.32 -12.43
C GLU A 98 -5.11 17.35 -13.30
N ASN A 99 -4.62 16.18 -13.72
CA ASN A 99 -3.48 16.06 -14.62
C ASN A 99 -3.79 16.62 -16.02
N GLN A 100 -4.98 16.36 -16.57
CA GLN A 100 -5.41 16.95 -17.84
C GLN A 100 -5.44 18.48 -17.77
N VAL A 101 -6.00 19.05 -16.69
CA VAL A 101 -6.06 20.51 -16.49
C VAL A 101 -4.66 21.13 -16.34
N LYS A 102 -3.73 20.46 -15.66
CA LYS A 102 -2.32 20.93 -15.54
C LYS A 102 -1.61 20.95 -16.88
N ILE A 103 -1.77 19.90 -17.69
CA ILE A 103 -1.20 19.81 -19.04
C ILE A 103 -1.77 20.94 -19.91
N SER A 104 -3.10 21.10 -19.94
CA SER A 104 -3.74 22.15 -20.74
C SER A 104 -3.34 23.58 -20.32
N ARG A 105 -3.04 23.83 -19.04
CA ARG A 105 -2.52 25.15 -18.59
C ARG A 105 -1.08 25.39 -19.00
N ALA A 106 -0.23 24.36 -19.02
CA ALA A 106 1.15 24.48 -19.47
C ALA A 106 1.23 24.81 -20.97
N ASP A 107 0.27 24.34 -21.77
CA ASP A 107 0.20 24.61 -23.21
C ASP A 107 -0.21 26.06 -23.55
N ILE A 108 -0.81 26.80 -22.60
CA ILE A 108 -1.33 28.16 -22.82
C ILE A 108 -0.27 29.26 -22.59
N HIS A 109 0.88 28.95 -21.97
CA HIS A 109 1.95 29.94 -21.82
C HIS A 109 3.39 29.34 -21.78
N PRO A 110 3.99 29.02 -22.94
CA PRO A 110 5.34 28.45 -23.00
C PRO A 110 6.47 29.38 -22.51
N GLN A 111 6.25 30.70 -22.47
CA GLN A 111 7.31 31.70 -22.28
C GLN A 111 7.49 32.23 -20.84
N GLU A 112 6.49 32.13 -19.97
CA GLU A 112 6.61 32.63 -18.58
C GLU A 112 7.20 31.60 -17.61
N PHE A 113 7.07 30.30 -17.90
CA PHE A 113 7.62 29.25 -17.02
C PHE A 113 9.15 29.14 -17.11
N ALA A 114 9.74 29.48 -18.26
CA ALA A 114 11.18 29.51 -18.44
C ALA A 114 11.85 30.68 -17.68
N ALA A 115 11.15 31.81 -17.53
CA ALA A 115 11.65 32.98 -16.83
C ALA A 115 11.65 32.82 -15.30
N HIS A 116 10.79 31.96 -14.74
CA HIS A 116 10.73 31.74 -13.28
C HIS A 116 11.79 30.77 -12.75
N VAL A 117 12.46 30.01 -13.62
CA VAL A 117 13.52 29.05 -13.25
C VAL A 117 14.90 29.74 -13.13
N GLN A 118 15.06 30.98 -13.62
CA GLN A 118 16.35 31.68 -13.62
C GLN A 118 16.64 32.57 -12.39
N ASN A 119 15.72 32.69 -11.42
CA ASN A 119 15.92 33.56 -10.24
C ASN A 119 15.93 32.80 -8.90
N LEU A 120 16.67 31.69 -8.85
CA LEU A 120 16.87 30.89 -7.63
C LEU A 120 18.27 31.04 -7.01
N GLU A 121 18.97 32.16 -7.22
CA GLU A 121 20.29 32.35 -6.60
C GLU A 121 20.41 33.49 -5.58
N GLN A 122 19.37 34.26 -5.27
CA GLN A 122 19.46 35.21 -4.15
C GLN A 122 18.14 35.36 -3.43
N ILE A 123 18.08 34.98 -2.16
CA ILE A 123 17.46 35.78 -1.09
C ILE A 123 18.07 35.37 0.27
N GLU A 124 18.40 36.42 0.99
CA GLU A 124 19.14 36.57 2.23
C GLU A 124 18.33 36.14 3.46
N ILE A 125 19.04 35.71 4.51
CA ILE A 125 18.51 35.21 5.79
C ILE A 125 17.92 36.37 6.59
N VAL A 126 16.69 36.22 7.09
CA VAL A 126 16.14 37.04 8.18
C VAL A 126 15.76 36.11 9.33
N GLU A 127 16.46 36.27 10.46
CA GLU A 127 16.17 35.55 11.71
C GLU A 127 14.83 36.01 12.30
N VAL A 128 13.97 35.05 12.66
CA VAL A 128 12.94 35.26 13.68
C VAL A 128 12.92 34.02 14.59
N GLU A 129 13.27 34.25 15.84
CA GLU A 129 13.33 33.28 16.93
C GLU A 129 12.03 33.34 17.74
N VAL A 130 11.29 32.22 17.89
CA VAL A 130 10.47 31.92 19.09
C VAL A 130 10.27 30.39 19.27
N GLU A 131 11.03 29.86 20.22
CA GLU A 131 10.83 28.80 21.23
C GLU A 131 9.89 27.56 21.04
N ARG A 132 10.55 26.38 21.11
CA ARG A 132 10.23 25.04 21.70
C ARG A 132 8.78 24.75 22.16
N ILE A 133 8.22 23.55 21.92
CA ILE A 133 8.49 22.30 22.69
C ILE A 133 8.24 21.00 21.87
N GLU A 134 9.34 20.23 21.72
CA GLU A 134 9.56 18.76 21.74
C GLU A 134 8.99 17.78 20.67
N ASN A 135 9.73 17.68 19.56
CA ASN A 135 10.43 16.49 18.99
C ASN A 135 9.71 15.17 18.68
N PHE A 136 9.59 14.84 17.38
CA PHE A 136 9.99 13.53 16.80
C PHE A 136 10.59 13.73 15.38
N PRO A 137 11.64 12.98 14.98
CA PRO A 137 12.53 13.37 13.87
C PRO A 137 12.00 13.06 12.45
N THR A 138 12.15 14.08 11.60
CA THR A 138 12.14 14.16 10.11
C THR A 138 13.42 13.49 9.54
N GLU A 139 13.63 13.05 8.29
CA GLU A 139 13.23 13.46 6.93
C GLU A 139 13.33 12.23 5.99
N SER A 140 12.58 12.09 4.89
CA SER A 140 12.93 12.77 3.63
C SER A 140 11.74 12.94 2.69
N ASN A 141 11.42 14.20 2.41
CA ASN A 141 10.88 14.74 1.15
C ASN A 141 10.12 13.77 0.22
N ALA A 142 8.84 13.58 0.50
CA ALA A 142 7.86 13.23 -0.52
C ALA A 142 6.62 14.07 -0.26
N LYS A 143 6.22 14.87 -1.25
CA LYS A 143 4.99 15.70 -1.25
C LYS A 143 3.88 15.04 -0.42
N GLU A 144 3.60 15.58 0.76
CA GLU A 144 2.62 15.04 1.69
C GLU A 144 1.20 15.45 1.23
N GLY A 145 0.83 15.01 0.03
CA GLY A 145 -0.50 15.10 -0.52
C GLY A 145 -1.25 13.79 -0.28
N LYS A 146 -2.24 13.82 0.62
CA LYS A 146 -3.42 12.93 0.63
C LYS A 146 -3.17 11.41 0.65
N ARG A 147 -2.27 10.90 1.48
CA ARG A 147 -2.15 9.44 1.70
C ARG A 147 -3.37 8.90 2.43
N GLU A 148 -4.03 7.88 1.87
CA GLU A 148 -5.26 7.36 2.47
C GLU A 148 -4.97 6.46 3.69
N PRO A 149 -5.48 6.80 4.88
CA PRO A 149 -5.18 6.05 6.09
C PRO A 149 -5.93 4.72 6.11
N ILE A 150 -5.25 3.69 6.60
CA ILE A 150 -5.76 2.33 6.72
C ILE A 150 -5.29 1.74 8.06
N PHE A 151 -6.17 0.98 8.71
CA PHE A 151 -5.84 0.22 9.91
C PHE A 151 -5.75 -1.25 9.58
N ILE A 152 -4.71 -1.90 10.08
CA ILE A 152 -4.42 -3.32 9.85
C ILE A 152 -4.35 -4.04 11.18
N LYS A 153 -5.01 -5.20 11.26
CA LYS A 153 -4.86 -6.18 12.33
C LYS A 153 -4.28 -7.47 11.77
N GLY A 154 -3.43 -8.12 12.55
CA GLY A 154 -2.81 -9.39 12.22
C GLY A 154 -1.28 -9.31 12.27
N PRO A 155 -0.58 -10.19 11.53
CA PRO A 155 -1.13 -11.18 10.61
C PRO A 155 -1.85 -12.33 11.32
N TYR A 156 -2.76 -12.97 10.60
CA TYR A 156 -3.47 -14.18 11.02
C TYR A 156 -3.05 -15.34 10.14
N SER A 157 -2.78 -16.48 10.77
CA SER A 157 -2.37 -17.69 10.08
C SER A 157 -3.53 -18.35 9.36
N SER A 158 -3.25 -18.96 8.20
CA SER A 158 -4.19 -19.78 7.46
C SER A 158 -3.63 -21.19 7.24
N CYS A 159 -4.48 -22.11 6.80
CA CYS A 159 -4.05 -23.47 6.43
C CYS A 159 -3.09 -23.47 5.23
N ALA A 160 -3.09 -22.44 4.39
CA ALA A 160 -2.24 -22.37 3.20
C ALA A 160 -0.74 -22.30 3.54
N ARG A 161 -0.40 -21.87 4.76
CA ARG A 161 0.96 -21.80 5.27
C ARG A 161 1.66 -23.17 5.37
N TYR A 162 0.91 -24.26 5.58
CA TYR A 162 1.46 -25.62 5.70
C TYR A 162 1.98 -26.19 4.37
N VAL A 163 1.86 -25.46 3.27
CA VAL A 163 2.42 -25.84 1.97
C VAL A 163 3.92 -26.12 2.05
N PHE A 164 4.67 -25.38 2.88
CA PHE A 164 6.11 -25.58 3.02
C PHE A 164 6.50 -26.84 3.78
N ASP A 165 5.58 -27.44 4.55
CA ASP A 165 5.82 -28.67 5.31
C ASP A 165 5.51 -29.93 4.48
N CYS A 166 4.93 -29.76 3.29
CA CYS A 166 4.49 -30.85 2.43
C CYS A 166 5.59 -31.22 1.41
N LYS A 167 5.88 -32.51 1.27
CA LYS A 167 6.82 -33.01 0.24
C LYS A 167 6.29 -32.84 -1.19
N HIS A 168 4.98 -33.02 -1.37
CA HIS A 168 4.30 -32.89 -2.66
C HIS A 168 3.07 -32.00 -2.46
N VAL A 169 2.92 -30.97 -3.29
CA VAL A 169 1.89 -29.95 -3.16
C VAL A 169 1.15 -29.81 -4.49
N VAL A 170 -0.18 -29.86 -4.44
CA VAL A 170 -1.05 -29.55 -5.57
C VAL A 170 -1.84 -28.29 -5.21
N LEU A 171 -1.63 -27.21 -5.97
CA LEU A 171 -2.33 -25.94 -5.78
C LEU A 171 -3.52 -25.88 -6.73
N ILE A 172 -4.73 -25.71 -6.19
CA ILE A 172 -5.97 -25.55 -6.96
C ILE A 172 -6.60 -24.23 -6.55
N GLY A 173 -6.70 -23.29 -7.48
CA GLY A 173 -7.27 -21.96 -7.24
C GLY A 173 -8.20 -21.52 -8.36
N GLY A 174 -9.20 -20.71 -8.00
CA GLY A 174 -10.15 -20.12 -8.93
C GLY A 174 -10.68 -18.78 -8.41
N GLY A 175 -10.91 -17.84 -9.33
CA GLY A 175 -11.31 -16.47 -8.99
C GLY A 175 -10.32 -15.79 -8.03
N ILE A 176 -10.83 -15.03 -7.06
CA ILE A 176 -9.99 -14.39 -6.02
C ILE A 176 -9.32 -15.42 -5.08
N GLY A 177 -9.75 -16.68 -5.09
CA GLY A 177 -9.16 -17.75 -4.27
C GLY A 177 -7.71 -18.10 -4.63
N VAL A 178 -7.15 -17.52 -5.68
CA VAL A 178 -5.74 -17.70 -6.07
C VAL A 178 -4.76 -16.87 -5.22
N THR A 179 -5.25 -15.83 -4.51
CA THR A 179 -4.43 -14.90 -3.72
C THR A 179 -3.46 -15.54 -2.71
N PRO A 180 -3.84 -16.54 -1.88
CA PRO A 180 -2.87 -17.21 -1.00
C PRO A 180 -1.70 -17.85 -1.77
N TYR A 181 -1.99 -18.42 -2.94
CA TYR A 181 -0.96 -19.07 -3.75
C TYR A 181 -0.04 -18.07 -4.41
N ALA A 182 -0.51 -16.86 -4.75
CA ALA A 182 0.36 -15.81 -5.24
C ALA A 182 1.49 -15.50 -4.23
N SER A 183 1.14 -15.32 -2.95
CA SER A 183 2.11 -15.08 -1.88
C SER A 183 3.09 -16.24 -1.72
N ILE A 184 2.57 -17.47 -1.68
CA ILE A 184 3.37 -18.70 -1.55
C ILE A 184 4.35 -18.85 -2.71
N LEU A 185 3.87 -18.73 -3.94
CA LEU A 185 4.69 -18.88 -5.14
C LEU A 185 5.75 -17.77 -5.24
N SER A 186 5.38 -16.53 -4.93
CA SER A 186 6.34 -15.42 -4.91
C SER A 186 7.45 -15.63 -3.87
N SER A 187 7.11 -16.14 -2.68
CA SER A 187 8.10 -16.47 -1.65
C SER A 187 9.01 -17.63 -2.08
N LEU A 188 8.44 -18.70 -2.63
CA LEU A 188 9.23 -19.80 -3.19
C LEU A 188 10.20 -19.30 -4.27
N MET A 189 9.74 -18.48 -5.22
CA MET A 189 10.59 -17.90 -6.25
C MET A 189 11.72 -17.04 -5.68
N ALA A 190 11.43 -16.23 -4.66
CA ALA A 190 12.44 -15.42 -3.98
C ALA A 190 13.53 -16.30 -3.34
N GLN A 191 13.12 -17.36 -2.64
CA GLN A 191 14.05 -18.32 -2.01
C GLN A 191 14.88 -19.10 -3.04
N PHE A 192 14.27 -19.54 -4.14
CA PHE A 192 15.01 -20.21 -5.23
C PHE A 192 16.06 -19.29 -5.85
N ARG A 193 15.72 -18.02 -6.08
CA ARG A 193 16.66 -17.02 -6.61
C ARG A 193 17.81 -16.76 -5.65
N ALA A 194 17.54 -16.67 -4.36
CA ALA A 194 18.57 -16.51 -3.33
C ALA A 194 19.48 -17.74 -3.18
N SER A 195 18.99 -18.94 -3.50
CA SER A 195 19.78 -20.19 -3.41
C SER A 195 20.61 -20.50 -4.65
N SER A 196 20.37 -19.81 -5.77
CA SER A 196 21.05 -20.04 -7.05
C SER A 196 22.24 -19.09 -7.28
N ILE A 197 22.63 -18.34 -6.25
CA ILE A 197 23.78 -17.44 -6.19
C ILE A 197 24.75 -17.99 -5.15
#